data_AF-A0A8S3S3Z9-F1
#
_entry.id   AF-A0A8S3S3Z9-F1
#
_cell.length_a   1.000
_cell.length_b   1.000
_cell.length_c   1.000
_cell.angle_alpha   90.00
_cell.angle_beta   90.00
_cell.angle_gamma   90.00
#
_symmetry.space_group_name_H-M   'P 1'
#
loop_
_entity.id
_entity.type
_entity.pdbx_description
1 polymer ?
#
loop_
_entity_poly.entity_id
_entity_poly.type
_entity_poly.pdbx_seq_one_letter_code
_entity_poly.pdbx_strand_id
1 'polypeptide(L)'
;MIWQQFPCSFEFNEEFLVLLFEHTYSSQFGTFLCNNEKERKECKLSSRTVSLWTYLARPEVLQKYLNPMYDPNPRVIWPSVAPQSLVLWSGLYQRSIIDQSKQKEAWQEVSKIREYDKELRSKVTKLRRQLASLEREALGVGLILPSELGVDCIPE
;
A
#
# COMPACT_ATOMS: atom_id res chain seq x y z
N MET A 1 -10.36 3.30 11.23
CA MET A 1 -10.57 4.76 11.18
C MET A 1 -9.33 5.52 10.71
N ILE A 2 -8.15 5.36 11.34
CA ILE A 2 -6.93 6.06 10.87
C ILE A 2 -6.56 5.67 9.41
N TRP A 3 -6.66 4.39 9.05
CA TRP A 3 -6.44 3.93 7.67
C TRP A 3 -7.32 4.64 6.63
N GLN A 4 -8.56 4.98 6.98
CA GLN A 4 -9.47 5.70 6.07
C GLN A 4 -9.12 7.18 5.95
N GLN A 5 -8.62 7.80 7.02
CA GLN A 5 -8.17 9.20 7.00
C GLN A 5 -6.84 9.36 6.24
N PHE A 6 -6.03 8.29 6.16
CA PHE A 6 -4.71 8.30 5.52
C PHE A 6 -4.55 7.10 4.56
N PRO A 7 -5.25 7.12 3.41
CA PRO A 7 -5.34 5.96 2.51
C PRO A 7 -4.01 5.53 1.88
N CYS A 8 -3.00 6.40 1.86
CA CYS A 8 -1.68 6.10 1.28
C CYS A 8 -0.62 5.76 2.32
N SER A 9 -0.90 5.91 3.63
CA SER A 9 0.15 5.85 4.66
C SER A 9 0.40 4.45 5.22
N PHE A 10 -0.45 3.48 4.88
CA PHE A 10 -0.35 2.10 5.36
C PHE A 10 -0.07 1.15 4.20
N GLU A 11 0.86 0.23 4.41
CA GLU A 11 1.23 -0.80 3.45
C GLU A 11 0.14 -1.87 3.29
N PHE A 12 -0.63 -2.14 4.35
CA PHE A 12 -1.74 -3.08 4.31
C PHE A 12 -3.05 -2.41 3.83
N ASN A 13 -3.93 -3.20 3.23
CA ASN A 13 -5.27 -2.80 2.83
C ASN A 13 -6.34 -3.16 3.88
N GLU A 14 -7.60 -2.82 3.60
CA GLU A 14 -8.73 -3.13 4.49
C GLU A 14 -8.93 -4.65 4.68
N GLU A 15 -8.79 -5.44 3.61
CA GLU A 15 -9.00 -6.89 3.66
C GLU A 15 -8.02 -7.57 4.63
N PHE A 16 -6.83 -7.01 4.82
CA PHE A 16 -5.86 -7.49 5.80
C PHE A 16 -6.40 -7.39 7.23
N LEU A 17 -7.00 -6.25 7.57
CA LEU A 17 -7.55 -6.03 8.91
C LEU A 17 -8.80 -6.89 9.15
N VAL A 18 -9.63 -7.07 8.12
CA VAL A 18 -10.77 -7.99 8.19
C VAL A 18 -10.29 -9.43 8.40
N LEU A 19 -9.24 -9.86 7.69
CA LEU A 19 -8.64 -11.18 7.86
C LEU A 19 -8.12 -11.39 9.30
N LEU A 20 -7.44 -10.39 9.88
CA LEU A 20 -6.98 -10.47 11.27
C LEU A 20 -8.17 -10.66 12.21
N PHE A 21 -9.25 -9.90 12.02
CA PHE A 21 -10.48 -10.06 12.78
C PHE A 21 -11.10 -11.46 12.62
N GLU A 22 -11.11 -12.04 11.42
CA GLU A 22 -11.66 -13.40 11.23
C GLU A 22 -10.80 -14.49 11.90
N HIS A 23 -9.48 -14.32 11.90
CA HIS A 23 -8.57 -15.30 12.52
C HIS A 23 -8.47 -15.21 14.04
N THR A 24 -8.88 -14.09 14.66
CA THR A 24 -9.01 -14.05 16.12
C THR A 24 -10.16 -14.92 16.62
N TYR A 25 -11.23 -15.10 15.83
CA TYR A 25 -12.38 -15.94 16.22
C TYR A 25 -12.30 -17.38 15.69
N SER A 26 -11.74 -17.61 14.50
CA SER A 26 -11.69 -18.96 13.91
C SER A 26 -10.69 -19.91 14.58
N SER A 27 -9.72 -19.39 15.34
CA SER A 27 -8.70 -20.19 16.04
C SER A 27 -7.90 -21.14 15.13
N GLN A 28 -7.84 -20.88 13.82
CA GLN A 28 -7.12 -21.71 12.85
C GLN A 28 -5.59 -21.69 13.07
N PHE A 29 -5.07 -20.60 13.65
CA PHE A 29 -3.66 -20.40 13.93
C PHE A 29 -3.43 -20.20 15.43
N GLY A 30 -2.24 -20.54 15.91
CA GLY A 30 -1.87 -20.33 17.32
C GLY A 30 -1.52 -18.89 17.69
N THR A 31 -1.65 -17.95 16.74
CA THR A 31 -1.23 -16.56 16.92
C THR A 31 -2.02 -15.84 18.01
N PHE A 32 -3.32 -16.09 18.12
CA PHE A 32 -4.23 -15.42 19.05
C PHE A 32 -4.76 -16.33 20.17
N LEU A 33 -4.15 -17.50 20.37
CA LEU A 33 -4.52 -18.43 21.45
C LEU A 33 -3.79 -18.09 22.77
N CYS A 34 -4.43 -18.48 23.88
CA CYS A 34 -4.02 -18.21 25.27
C CYS A 34 -4.09 -16.73 25.66
N ASN A 35 -4.00 -16.45 26.97
CA ASN A 35 -4.18 -15.10 27.52
C ASN A 35 -2.87 -14.36 27.83
N ASN A 36 -1.76 -15.08 27.89
CA ASN A 36 -0.45 -14.52 28.19
C ASN A 36 0.69 -15.40 27.64
N GLU A 37 1.89 -14.85 27.57
CA GLU A 37 3.07 -15.54 27.01
C GLU A 37 3.51 -16.77 27.82
N LYS A 38 3.21 -16.82 29.13
CA LYS A 38 3.54 -17.98 29.98
C LYS A 38 2.70 -19.20 29.55
N GLU A 39 1.38 -19.04 29.45
CA GLU A 39 0.47 -20.10 28.97
C GLU A 39 0.86 -20.58 27.57
N ARG A 40 1.25 -19.67 26.67
CA ARG A 40 1.67 -20.03 25.30
C ARG A 40 2.88 -20.97 25.30
N LYS A 41 3.83 -20.76 26.21
CA LYS A 41 5.02 -21.62 26.38
C LYS A 41 4.65 -22.97 26.99
N GLU A 42 3.81 -22.97 28.02
CA GLU A 42 3.32 -24.19 28.67
C GLU A 42 2.55 -25.08 27.69
N CYS A 43 1.69 -24.48 26.85
CA CYS A 43 0.94 -25.17 25.80
C CYS A 43 1.81 -25.53 24.58
N LYS A 44 3.06 -25.07 24.50
CA LYS A 44 3.99 -25.29 23.38
C LYS A 44 3.42 -24.89 22.02
N LEU A 45 2.77 -23.73 21.95
CA LEU A 45 2.08 -23.28 20.73
C LEU A 45 3.01 -23.20 19.52
N SER A 46 4.25 -22.74 19.68
CA SER A 46 5.21 -22.60 18.58
C SER A 46 5.54 -23.91 17.86
N SER A 47 5.49 -25.04 18.57
CA SER A 47 5.73 -26.37 17.97
C SER A 47 4.45 -27.09 17.58
N ARG A 48 3.30 -26.76 18.20
CA ARG A 48 2.03 -27.47 18.01
C ARG A 48 1.11 -26.81 16.99
N THR A 49 1.35 -25.54 16.65
CA THR A 49 0.49 -24.74 15.80
C THR A 49 1.32 -23.91 14.83
N VAL A 50 0.70 -23.48 13.74
CA VAL A 50 1.30 -22.57 12.77
C VAL A 50 0.96 -21.13 13.15
N SER A 51 1.90 -20.21 12.92
CA SER A 51 1.67 -18.78 13.06
C SER A 51 0.93 -18.22 11.84
N LEU A 52 -0.08 -17.41 12.08
CA LEU A 52 -0.80 -16.65 11.04
C LEU A 52 0.18 -15.79 10.21
N TRP A 53 1.20 -15.22 10.84
CA TRP A 53 2.20 -14.40 10.16
C TRP A 53 3.02 -15.21 9.15
N THR A 54 3.29 -16.49 9.44
CA THR A 54 3.97 -17.39 8.50
C THR A 54 3.12 -17.67 7.27
N TYR A 55 1.79 -17.75 7.43
CA TYR A 55 0.86 -17.87 6.31
C TYR A 55 0.81 -16.57 5.48
N LEU A 56 0.69 -15.42 6.15
CA LEU A 56 0.61 -14.10 5.50
C LEU A 56 1.91 -13.69 4.80
N ALA A 57 3.06 -14.13 5.28
CA ALA A 57 4.35 -13.82 4.66
C ALA A 57 4.59 -14.51 3.31
N ARG A 58 3.71 -15.44 2.89
CA ARG A 58 3.80 -16.09 1.58
C ARG A 58 3.51 -15.04 0.49
N PRO A 59 4.37 -14.88 -0.53
CA PRO A 59 4.21 -13.82 -1.54
C PRO A 59 2.83 -13.84 -2.22
N GLU A 60 2.33 -15.02 -2.55
CA GLU A 60 1.01 -15.23 -3.17
C GLU A 60 -0.15 -14.69 -2.33
N VAL A 61 -0.02 -14.79 -1.00
CA VAL A 61 -1.02 -14.34 -0.04
C VAL A 61 -0.82 -12.85 0.23
N LEU A 62 0.43 -12.45 0.50
CA LEU A 62 0.78 -11.08 0.88
C LEU A 62 0.34 -10.06 -0.17
N GLN A 63 0.56 -10.33 -1.46
CA GLN A 63 0.22 -9.41 -2.55
C GLN A 63 -1.25 -9.00 -2.55
N LYS A 64 -2.16 -9.88 -2.11
CA LYS A 64 -3.60 -9.55 -1.99
C LYS A 64 -3.88 -8.52 -0.90
N TYR A 65 -3.03 -8.44 0.11
CA TYR A 65 -3.22 -7.61 1.30
C TYR A 65 -2.43 -6.31 1.27
N LEU A 66 -1.62 -6.09 0.22
CA LEU A 66 -0.88 -4.85 0.04
C LEU A 66 -1.77 -3.75 -0.55
N ASN A 67 -1.50 -2.53 -0.13
CA ASN A 67 -2.16 -1.34 -0.60
C ASN A 67 -1.42 -0.78 -1.83
N PRO A 68 -2.04 -0.74 -3.02
CA PRO A 68 -1.42 -0.19 -4.24
C PRO A 68 -1.14 1.32 -4.14
N MET A 69 -1.79 2.01 -3.20
CA MET A 69 -1.62 3.44 -2.96
C MET A 69 -0.54 3.75 -1.92
N TYR A 70 0.11 2.73 -1.36
CA TYR A 70 1.08 2.94 -0.30
C TYR A 70 2.25 3.81 -0.77
N ASP A 71 2.49 4.89 -0.05
CA ASP A 71 3.61 5.79 -0.23
C ASP A 71 4.31 6.00 1.12
N PRO A 72 5.56 5.52 1.30
CA PRO A 72 6.28 5.63 2.55
C PRO A 72 6.39 7.08 3.03
N ASN A 73 5.63 7.42 4.06
CA ASN A 73 5.66 8.74 4.67
C ASN A 73 6.36 8.67 6.04
N PRO A 74 7.56 9.27 6.20
CA PRO A 74 8.27 9.27 7.48
C PRO A 74 7.69 10.29 8.49
N ARG A 75 6.70 11.11 8.09
CA ARG A 75 6.11 12.12 8.97
C ARG A 75 5.12 11.50 9.95
N VAL A 76 4.98 12.14 11.11
CA VAL A 76 3.98 11.75 12.12
C VAL A 76 2.57 11.98 11.56
N ILE A 77 1.69 10.98 11.74
CA ILE A 77 0.29 11.03 11.37
C ILE A 77 -0.52 11.59 12.55
N TRP A 78 -1.31 12.64 12.30
CA TRP A 78 -2.19 13.27 13.29
C TRP A 78 -3.65 13.09 12.88
N PRO A 79 -4.32 11.99 13.29
CA PRO A 79 -5.70 11.75 12.91
C PRO A 79 -6.67 12.67 13.62
N SER A 80 -7.75 13.03 12.93
CA SER A 80 -8.88 13.71 13.54
C SER A 80 -9.65 12.73 14.43
N VAL A 81 -9.99 13.19 15.64
CA VAL A 81 -10.84 12.48 16.61
C VAL A 81 -12.25 13.08 16.70
N ALA A 82 -12.56 14.07 15.87
CA ALA A 82 -13.88 14.67 15.85
C ALA A 82 -14.95 13.62 15.45
N PRO A 83 -16.13 13.58 16.07
CA PRO A 83 -17.14 12.55 15.78
C PRO A 83 -17.50 12.43 14.29
N GLN A 84 -17.55 13.55 13.56
CA GLN A 84 -17.82 13.58 12.12
C GLN A 84 -16.72 12.93 11.25
N SER A 85 -15.52 12.76 11.80
CA SER A 85 -14.38 12.11 11.13
C SER A 85 -14.29 10.61 11.42
N LEU A 86 -15.18 10.11 12.29
CA LEU A 86 -15.29 8.71 12.63
C LEU A 86 -16.42 8.10 11.80
N VAL A 87 -16.05 7.24 10.85
CA VAL A 87 -17.00 6.56 9.97
C VAL A 87 -17.18 5.13 10.44
N LEU A 88 -18.41 4.63 10.37
CA LEU A 88 -18.69 3.22 10.61
C LEU A 88 -17.87 2.38 9.63
N TRP A 89 -17.21 1.35 10.14
CA TRP A 89 -16.48 0.40 9.31
C TRP A 89 -17.46 -0.58 8.63
N SER A 90 -18.09 -0.12 7.55
CA SER A 90 -19.07 -0.88 6.77
C SER A 90 -18.50 -2.21 6.26
N GLY A 91 -17.24 -2.22 5.83
CA GLY A 91 -16.54 -3.41 5.34
C GLY A 91 -16.49 -4.57 6.34
N LEU A 92 -16.49 -4.27 7.65
CA LEU A 92 -16.52 -5.27 8.71
C LEU A 92 -17.93 -5.50 9.25
N TYR A 93 -18.60 -4.45 9.71
CA TYR A 93 -19.86 -4.57 10.47
C TYR A 93 -21.10 -4.70 9.59
N GLN A 94 -21.04 -4.25 8.34
CA GLN A 94 -22.17 -4.29 7.41
C GLN A 94 -21.92 -5.27 6.25
N ARG A 95 -20.92 -6.14 6.36
CA ARG A 95 -20.52 -7.08 5.29
C ARG A 95 -21.63 -8.00 4.78
N SER A 96 -22.59 -8.34 5.63
CA SER A 96 -23.72 -9.21 5.28
C SER A 96 -24.92 -8.45 4.72
N ILE A 97 -24.90 -7.12 4.81
CA ILE A 97 -26.02 -6.24 4.45
C ILE A 97 -25.70 -5.44 3.18
N ILE A 98 -24.45 -5.00 3.03
CA ILE A 98 -23.99 -4.16 1.94
C ILE A 98 -23.20 -5.01 0.95
N ASP A 99 -23.54 -4.86 -0.33
CA ASP A 99 -22.75 -5.41 -1.43
C ASP A 99 -21.40 -4.68 -1.54
N GLN A 100 -20.32 -5.41 -1.25
CA GLN A 100 -18.96 -4.90 -1.32
C GLN A 100 -18.34 -5.01 -2.72
N SER A 101 -19.04 -5.60 -3.70
CA SER A 101 -18.50 -5.82 -5.05
C SER A 101 -18.05 -4.52 -5.71
N LYS A 102 -18.86 -3.46 -5.58
CA LYS A 102 -18.52 -2.12 -6.11
C LYS A 102 -17.23 -1.55 -5.54
N GLN A 103 -17.00 -1.71 -4.24
CA GLN A 103 -15.79 -1.21 -3.60
C GLN A 103 -14.56 -2.01 -4.04
N LYS A 104 -14.71 -3.34 -4.21
CA LYS A 104 -13.64 -4.19 -4.75
C LYS A 104 -13.31 -3.84 -6.19
N GLU A 105 -14.31 -3.63 -7.04
CA GLU A 105 -14.12 -3.19 -8.43
C GLU A 105 -13.40 -1.84 -8.49
N ALA A 106 -13.81 -0.87 -7.68
CA ALA A 106 -13.13 0.42 -7.60
C ALA A 106 -11.65 0.26 -7.21
N TRP A 107 -11.35 -0.58 -6.23
CA TRP A 107 -9.96 -0.85 -5.83
C TRP A 107 -9.15 -1.57 -6.91
N GLN A 108 -9.76 -2.48 -7.67
CA GLN A 108 -9.10 -3.12 -8.81
C GLN A 108 -8.73 -2.10 -9.89
N GLU A 109 -9.63 -1.17 -10.20
CA GLU A 109 -9.33 -0.09 -11.14
C GLU A 109 -8.23 0.83 -10.63
N VAL A 110 -8.23 1.18 -9.34
CA VAL A 110 -7.14 1.96 -8.72
C VAL A 110 -5.80 1.24 -8.86
N SER A 111 -5.74 -0.07 -8.63
CA SER A 111 -4.52 -0.86 -8.82
C SER A 111 -4.02 -0.80 -10.27
N LYS A 112 -4.91 -0.99 -11.25
CA LYS A 112 -4.57 -0.92 -12.68
C LYS A 112 -4.02 0.46 -13.07
N ILE A 113 -4.68 1.53 -12.59
CA ILE A 113 -4.24 2.91 -12.84
C ILE A 113 -2.83 3.14 -12.28
N ARG A 114 -2.55 2.63 -11.08
CA ARG A 114 -1.23 2.77 -10.44
C ARG A 114 -0.14 2.00 -11.18
N GLU A 115 -0.43 0.78 -11.63
CA GLU A 115 0.49 0.01 -12.45
C GLU A 115 0.81 0.73 -13.76
N TYR A 116 -0.21 1.25 -14.43
CA TYR A 116 -0.06 2.02 -15.67
C TYR A 116 0.75 3.32 -15.45
N ASP A 117 0.48 4.08 -14.38
CA ASP A 117 1.26 5.27 -14.03
C ASP A 117 2.74 4.93 -13.78
N LYS A 118 3.01 3.83 -13.09
CA LYS A 118 4.38 3.33 -12.86
C LYS A 118 5.10 3.00 -14.18
N GLU A 119 4.41 2.35 -15.11
CA GLU A 119 4.97 2.07 -16.45
C GLU A 119 5.26 3.35 -17.22
N LEU A 120 4.33 4.30 -17.23
CA LEU A 120 4.50 5.58 -17.91
C LEU A 120 5.67 6.38 -17.33
N ARG A 121 5.81 6.44 -16.01
CA ARG A 121 6.96 7.08 -15.34
C ARG A 121 8.29 6.44 -15.75
N SER A 122 8.32 5.11 -15.85
CA SER A 122 9.51 4.37 -16.33
C SER A 122 9.84 4.74 -17.79
N LYS A 123 8.83 4.79 -18.66
CA LYS A 123 8.99 5.21 -20.08
C LYS A 123 9.50 6.64 -20.19
N VAL A 124 8.92 7.59 -19.44
CA VAL A 124 9.38 8.99 -19.39
C VAL A 124 10.84 9.07 -18.94
N THR A 125 11.21 8.31 -17.91
CA THR A 125 12.60 8.29 -17.40
C THR A 125 13.58 7.77 -18.45
N LYS A 126 13.21 6.73 -19.22
CA LYS A 126 14.03 6.20 -20.32
C LYS A 126 14.19 7.21 -21.44
N LEU A 127 13.09 7.81 -21.91
CA LEU A 127 13.12 8.80 -22.99
C LEU A 127 13.93 10.05 -22.62
N ARG A 128 13.81 10.55 -21.38
CA ARG A 128 14.63 11.67 -20.88
C ARG A 128 16.13 11.34 -20.90
N ARG A 129 16.51 10.10 -20.55
CA ARG A 129 17.92 9.66 -20.63
C ARG A 129 18.43 9.59 -22.07
N GLN A 130 17.59 9.11 -22.99
CA GLN A 130 17.93 9.04 -24.43
C GLN A 130 18.07 10.43 -25.05
N LEU A 131 17.16 11.36 -24.71
CA LEU A 131 17.25 12.75 -25.13
C LEU A 131 18.58 13.37 -24.65
N ALA A 132 18.91 13.23 -23.37
CA ALA A 132 20.14 13.76 -22.79
C ALA A 132 21.43 13.12 -23.33
N SER A 133 21.39 11.90 -23.88
CA SER A 133 22.54 11.30 -24.58
C SER A 133 22.68 11.86 -26.00
N LEU A 134 21.57 11.98 -26.73
CA LEU A 134 21.56 12.52 -28.09
C LEU A 134 21.94 14.01 -28.12
N GLU A 135 21.47 14.81 -27.16
CA GLU A 135 21.87 16.21 -27.01
C GLU A 135 23.39 16.34 -26.77
N ARG A 136 23.97 15.47 -25.95
CA ARG A 136 25.43 15.45 -25.71
C ARG A 136 26.22 15.07 -26.96
N GLU A 137 25.75 14.09 -27.72
CA GLU A 137 26.38 13.67 -28.98
C GLU A 137 26.28 14.79 -30.03
N ALA A 138 25.12 15.42 -30.16
CA ALA A 138 24.90 16.51 -31.11
C ALA A 138 25.70 17.78 -30.77
N LEU A 139 25.91 18.09 -29.48
CA LEU A 139 26.84 19.13 -29.02
C LEU A 139 28.29 18.77 -29.38
N GLY A 140 28.69 17.50 -29.21
CA GLY A 140 30.04 17.03 -29.55
C GLY A 140 30.36 17.08 -31.05
N VAL A 141 29.35 16.90 -31.90
CA VAL A 141 29.47 16.99 -33.37
C VAL A 141 29.27 18.44 -33.88
N GLY A 142 28.90 19.39 -32.99
CA GLY A 142 28.69 20.80 -33.34
C GLY A 142 27.40 21.08 -34.11
N LEU A 143 26.42 20.17 -34.04
CA LEU A 143 25.14 20.27 -34.74
C LEU A 143 24.13 21.18 -34.03
N ILE A 144 24.35 21.49 -32.74
CA ILE A 144 23.47 22.32 -31.90
C ILE A 144 24.36 23.28 -31.09
N LEU A 145 24.00 24.57 -30.98
CA LEU A 145 24.66 25.49 -30.02
C LEU A 145 24.19 25.17 -28.60
N PRO A 146 25.01 25.43 -27.55
CA PRO A 146 24.52 25.37 -26.18
C PRO A 146 23.48 26.47 -25.99
N SER A 147 22.20 26.12 -26.17
CA SER A 147 21.08 26.98 -25.82
C SER A 147 21.21 27.34 -24.35
N GLU A 148 21.06 28.63 -24.07
CA GLU A 148 21.50 29.27 -22.83
C GLU A 148 21.00 28.59 -21.55
N LEU A 149 21.92 28.49 -20.59
CA LEU A 149 21.60 28.35 -19.18
C LEU A 149 20.85 29.60 -18.71
N GLY A 150 19.57 29.47 -18.36
CA GLY A 150 18.77 30.49 -17.64
C GLY A 150 17.27 30.16 -17.70
N VAL A 151 16.57 29.70 -16.63
CA VAL A 151 16.14 30.48 -15.44
C VAL A 151 15.25 31.65 -15.90
N ASP A 152 13.95 31.84 -15.64
CA ASP A 152 12.89 31.30 -14.77
C ASP A 152 11.53 31.55 -15.48
N CYS A 153 10.39 30.92 -15.12
CA CYS A 153 9.37 31.54 -14.26
C CYS A 153 8.22 30.56 -13.97
N ILE A 154 8.03 30.19 -12.70
CA ILE A 154 6.71 29.81 -12.16
C ILE A 154 6.37 30.92 -11.17
N PRO A 155 5.30 31.72 -11.36
CA PRO A 155 4.83 32.62 -10.32
C PRO A 155 3.99 31.85 -9.28
N GLU A 156 4.08 32.34 -8.05
CA GLU A 156 3.32 31.95 -6.85
C GLU A 156 1.80 31.92 -7.04
#